data_AF-A0A178MLU2-F1
#
_entry.id   AF-A0A178MLU2-F1
#
_cell.length_a   1.000
_cell.length_b   1.000
_cell.length_c   1.000
_cell.angle_alpha   90.00
_cell.angle_beta   90.00
_cell.angle_gamma   90.00
#
_symmetry.space_group_name_H-M   'P 1'
#
loop_
_entity.id
_entity.type
_entity.pdbx_description
1 polymer ?
#
loop_
_entity_poly.entity_id
_entity_poly.type
_entity_poly.pdbx_seq_one_letter_code
_entity_poly.pdbx_strand_id
1 'polypeptide(L)'
;MTHPAQLKAEADALIARGKALIAADLPQATDLLNQAVKLYWAAGDYYSAAAQTGNYGWALRRMGRPDLARPYLARAAEIFADLGLADFAERHRAAAEDIAADLTPEFLASLPPAVRQAIEQGDGAALQFAINGLPPAEQQQVIDRLAAIGLISIAESEEDASHAVQQFEPLLQAIAAVARGDESERADVERALDDLERKGWRIRKAVRQIWQGERRRQRLTYGLDEVDTAIVNRILDLLA
;
A
#
# COMPACT_ATOMS: atom_id res chain seq x y z
N MET A 1 -36.97 15.34 11.47
CA MET A 1 -35.54 15.41 11.10
C MET A 1 -34.75 15.28 12.40
N THR A 2 -33.97 14.22 12.56
CA THR A 2 -33.14 14.03 13.76
C THR A 2 -32.02 15.08 13.75
N HIS A 3 -31.80 15.78 14.86
CA HIS A 3 -30.79 16.83 14.92
C HIS A 3 -29.37 16.22 14.85
N PRO A 4 -28.41 16.82 14.12
CA PRO A 4 -27.03 16.32 14.03
C PRO A 4 -26.38 16.06 15.40
N ALA A 5 -26.67 16.90 16.39
CA ALA A 5 -26.17 16.72 17.76
C ALA A 5 -26.71 15.47 18.47
N GLN A 6 -27.96 15.08 18.20
CA GLN A 6 -28.53 13.83 18.73
C GLN A 6 -27.86 12.61 18.10
N LEU A 7 -27.65 12.63 16.78
CA LEU A 7 -26.98 11.55 16.06
C LEU A 7 -25.55 11.33 16.57
N LYS A 8 -24.81 12.43 16.81
CA LYS A 8 -23.47 12.35 17.42
C LYS A 8 -23.52 11.77 18.84
N ALA A 9 -24.44 12.22 19.68
CA ALA A 9 -24.55 11.72 21.05
C ALA A 9 -24.89 10.22 21.09
N GLU A 10 -25.75 9.76 20.18
CA GLU A 10 -26.07 8.34 20.01
C GLU A 10 -24.84 7.55 19.55
N ALA A 11 -24.08 8.08 18.58
CA ALA A 11 -22.81 7.48 18.14
C ALA A 11 -21.81 7.35 19.30
N ASP A 12 -21.62 8.40 20.09
CA ASP A 12 -20.72 8.41 21.25
C ASP A 12 -21.12 7.31 22.28
N ALA A 13 -22.42 7.11 22.51
CA ALA A 13 -22.93 6.08 23.40
C ALA A 13 -22.66 4.66 22.88
N LEU A 14 -22.84 4.43 21.57
CA LEU A 14 -22.51 3.16 20.92
C LEU A 14 -21.01 2.85 21.01
N ILE A 15 -20.15 3.85 20.82
CA ILE A 15 -18.69 3.72 20.98
C ILE A 15 -18.34 3.30 22.42
N ALA A 16 -18.94 3.95 23.43
CA ALA A 16 -18.68 3.62 24.83
C ALA A 16 -19.05 2.17 25.15
N ARG A 17 -20.20 1.70 24.65
CA ARG A 17 -20.65 0.32 24.82
C ARG A 17 -19.75 -0.67 24.07
N GLY A 18 -19.37 -0.37 22.83
CA GLY A 18 -18.47 -1.22 22.04
C GLY A 18 -17.10 -1.37 22.70
N LYS A 19 -16.54 -0.29 23.27
CA LYS A 19 -15.28 -0.33 24.02
C LYS A 19 -15.35 -1.25 25.25
N ALA A 20 -16.48 -1.26 25.97
CA ALA A 20 -16.67 -2.15 27.11
C ALA A 20 -16.75 -3.63 26.70
N LEU A 21 -17.21 -3.91 25.47
CA LEU A 21 -17.39 -5.27 24.96
C LEU A 21 -16.18 -5.81 24.22
N ILE A 22 -15.21 -4.98 23.82
CA ILE A 22 -14.15 -5.38 22.89
C ILE A 22 -13.35 -6.62 23.32
N ALA A 23 -13.17 -6.83 24.63
CA ALA A 23 -12.49 -8.00 25.18
C ALA A 23 -13.41 -9.22 25.42
N ALA A 24 -14.72 -9.02 25.53
CA ALA A 24 -15.68 -10.04 25.91
C ALA A 24 -16.53 -10.57 24.73
N ASP A 25 -16.92 -9.67 23.82
CA ASP A 25 -17.75 -9.94 22.65
C ASP A 25 -17.31 -9.03 21.49
N LEU A 26 -16.26 -9.48 20.79
CA LEU A 26 -15.65 -8.73 19.70
C LEU A 26 -16.59 -8.49 18.50
N PRO A 27 -17.40 -9.48 18.05
CA PRO A 27 -18.41 -9.25 17.02
C PRO A 27 -19.41 -8.15 17.40
N GLN A 28 -19.97 -8.19 18.62
CA GLN A 28 -20.92 -7.16 19.04
C GLN A 28 -20.24 -5.78 19.17
N ALA A 29 -18.99 -5.72 19.64
CA ALA A 29 -18.22 -4.48 19.67
C ALA A 29 -18.01 -3.88 18.26
N THR A 30 -17.73 -4.75 17.28
CA THR A 30 -17.60 -4.36 15.86
C THR A 30 -18.89 -3.77 15.31
N ASP A 31 -20.02 -4.42 15.57
CA ASP A 31 -21.32 -3.96 15.09
C ASP A 31 -21.69 -2.59 15.67
N LEU A 32 -21.42 -2.38 16.96
CA LEU A 32 -21.64 -1.10 17.63
C LEU A 32 -20.75 0.02 17.06
N LEU A 33 -19.48 -0.27 16.77
CA LEU A 33 -18.60 0.67 16.07
C LEU A 33 -19.15 1.05 14.70
N ASN A 34 -19.51 0.06 13.89
CA ASN A 34 -19.99 0.30 12.52
C ASN A 34 -21.30 1.11 12.51
N GLN A 35 -22.17 0.90 13.49
CA GLN A 35 -23.36 1.73 13.70
C GLN A 35 -22.99 3.16 14.10
N ALA A 36 -22.06 3.34 15.05
CA ALA A 36 -21.60 4.66 15.45
C ALA A 36 -20.98 5.45 14.30
N VAL A 37 -20.15 4.81 13.47
CA VAL A 37 -19.55 5.44 12.28
C VAL A 37 -20.64 5.94 11.34
N LYS A 38 -21.65 5.14 11.01
CA LYS A 38 -22.78 5.58 10.17
C LYS A 38 -23.49 6.82 10.74
N LEU A 39 -23.67 6.88 12.07
CA LEU A 39 -24.28 8.02 12.74
C LEU A 39 -23.40 9.27 12.71
N TYR A 40 -22.09 9.15 12.90
CA TYR A 40 -21.16 10.27 12.73
C TYR A 40 -21.20 10.83 11.30
N TRP A 41 -21.23 9.96 10.27
CA TRP A 41 -21.39 10.38 8.88
C TRP A 41 -22.71 11.11 8.63
N ALA A 42 -23.83 10.60 9.18
CA ALA A 42 -25.13 11.25 9.09
C ALA A 42 -25.20 12.59 9.84
N ALA A 43 -24.39 12.76 10.89
CA ALA A 43 -24.24 14.01 11.62
C ALA A 43 -23.30 15.03 10.95
N GLY A 44 -22.57 14.61 9.90
CA GLY A 44 -21.51 15.42 9.27
C GLY A 44 -20.20 15.48 10.07
N ASP A 45 -20.02 14.62 11.08
CA ASP A 45 -18.83 14.56 11.93
C ASP A 45 -17.83 13.50 11.41
N TYR A 46 -17.29 13.77 10.21
CA TYR A 46 -16.37 12.85 9.53
C TYR A 46 -15.06 12.64 10.29
N TYR A 47 -14.63 13.64 11.06
CA TYR A 47 -13.45 13.52 11.92
C TYR A 47 -13.66 12.48 13.01
N SER A 48 -14.79 12.53 13.73
CA SER A 48 -15.09 11.52 14.76
C SER A 48 -15.27 10.13 14.17
N ALA A 49 -15.87 10.01 12.97
CA ALA A 49 -15.93 8.75 12.23
C ALA A 49 -14.52 8.18 11.96
N ALA A 50 -13.59 8.99 11.44
CA ALA A 50 -12.21 8.56 11.20
C ALA A 50 -11.49 8.18 12.50
N ALA A 51 -11.59 9.03 13.52
CA ALA A 51 -10.92 8.83 14.80
C ALA A 51 -11.39 7.56 15.52
N GLN A 52 -12.69 7.28 15.56
CA GLN A 52 -13.19 6.07 16.22
C GLN A 52 -12.86 4.80 15.41
N THR A 53 -12.87 4.86 14.08
CA THR A 53 -12.43 3.76 13.22
C THR A 53 -10.95 3.44 13.50
N GLY A 54 -10.08 4.45 13.53
CA GLY A 54 -8.66 4.28 13.83
C GLY A 54 -8.42 3.77 15.24
N ASN A 55 -9.07 4.37 16.25
CA ASN A 55 -8.95 3.95 17.65
C ASN A 55 -9.32 2.47 17.86
N TYR A 56 -10.33 1.99 17.13
CA TYR A 56 -10.71 0.58 17.15
C TYR A 56 -9.62 -0.31 16.54
N GLY A 57 -9.06 0.08 15.39
CA GLY A 57 -7.90 -0.59 14.81
C GLY A 57 -6.70 -0.66 15.76
N TRP A 58 -6.36 0.44 16.43
CA TRP A 58 -5.31 0.46 17.45
C TRP A 58 -5.63 -0.44 18.66
N ALA A 59 -6.90 -0.54 19.06
CA ALA A 59 -7.32 -1.43 20.14
C ALA A 59 -7.16 -2.91 19.75
N LEU A 60 -7.55 -3.28 18.54
CA LEU A 60 -7.32 -4.60 17.98
C LEU A 60 -5.83 -4.95 17.93
N ARG A 61 -4.97 -4.01 17.51
CA ARG A 61 -3.51 -4.21 17.55
C ARG A 61 -2.99 -4.48 18.97
N ARG A 62 -3.43 -3.70 19.96
CA ARG A 62 -3.05 -3.94 21.38
C ARG A 62 -3.51 -5.28 21.91
N MET A 63 -4.55 -5.86 21.32
CA MET A 63 -5.05 -7.21 21.65
C MET A 63 -4.32 -8.32 20.87
N GLY A 64 -3.28 -7.99 20.10
CA GLY A 64 -2.56 -8.98 19.27
C GLY A 64 -3.36 -9.44 18.05
N ARG A 65 -4.29 -8.61 17.56
CA ARG A 65 -5.14 -8.88 16.39
C ARG A 65 -4.87 -7.90 15.23
N PRO A 66 -3.63 -7.84 14.71
CA PRO A 66 -3.27 -6.93 13.62
C PRO A 66 -4.00 -7.26 12.30
N ASP A 67 -4.29 -8.54 12.07
CA ASP A 67 -5.13 -9.06 11.00
C ASP A 67 -6.48 -8.33 10.93
N LEU A 68 -7.15 -8.23 12.07
CA LEU A 68 -8.43 -7.53 12.19
C LEU A 68 -8.26 -6.02 12.19
N ALA A 69 -7.14 -5.50 12.69
CA ALA A 69 -6.89 -4.07 12.83
C ALA A 69 -6.65 -3.37 11.50
N ARG A 70 -5.93 -4.02 10.58
CA ARG A 70 -5.50 -3.48 9.30
C ARG A 70 -6.61 -2.79 8.50
N PRO A 71 -7.78 -3.41 8.23
CA PRO A 71 -8.84 -2.74 7.47
C PRO A 71 -9.37 -1.47 8.15
N TYR A 72 -9.43 -1.42 9.49
CA TYR A 72 -9.89 -0.22 10.22
C TYR A 72 -8.84 0.89 10.23
N LEU A 73 -7.56 0.54 10.38
CA LEU A 73 -6.46 1.51 10.31
C LEU A 73 -6.32 2.09 8.90
N ALA A 74 -6.38 1.25 7.86
CA ALA A 74 -6.37 1.69 6.47
C ALA A 74 -7.57 2.60 6.16
N ARG A 75 -8.78 2.21 6.59
CA ARG A 75 -9.98 3.03 6.38
C ARG A 75 -9.92 4.38 7.11
N ALA A 76 -9.38 4.41 8.33
CA ALA A 76 -9.17 5.66 9.05
C ALA A 76 -8.16 6.55 8.31
N ALA A 77 -7.09 5.96 7.75
CA ALA A 77 -6.10 6.68 6.97
C ALA A 77 -6.69 7.36 5.72
N GLU A 78 -7.55 6.65 4.99
CA GLU A 78 -8.30 7.21 3.84
C GLU A 78 -9.13 8.42 4.24
N ILE A 79 -9.97 8.29 5.29
CA ILE A 79 -10.86 9.37 5.71
C ILE A 79 -10.05 10.58 6.22
N PHE A 80 -8.96 10.36 6.97
CA PHE A 80 -8.10 11.47 7.40
C PHE A 80 -7.41 12.16 6.23
N ALA A 81 -7.02 11.43 5.18
CA ALA A 81 -6.45 12.01 3.98
C ALA A 81 -7.46 12.89 3.24
N ASP A 82 -8.70 12.42 3.08
CA ASP A 82 -9.79 13.17 2.44
C ASP A 82 -10.14 14.47 3.20
N LEU A 83 -9.93 14.47 4.53
CA LEU A 83 -10.11 15.65 5.38
C LEU A 83 -8.89 16.60 5.40
N GLY A 84 -7.82 16.28 4.68
CA GLY A 84 -6.58 17.07 4.65
C GLY A 84 -5.70 16.92 5.90
N LEU A 85 -5.91 15.86 6.69
CA LEU A 85 -5.17 15.57 7.93
C LEU A 85 -4.06 14.55 7.67
N ALA A 86 -3.05 14.96 6.88
CA ALA A 86 -2.00 14.08 6.37
C ALA A 86 -1.22 13.32 7.48
N ASP A 87 -0.83 13.99 8.56
CA ASP A 87 -0.10 13.36 9.67
C ASP A 87 -0.92 12.24 10.34
N PHE A 88 -2.23 12.43 10.45
CA PHE A 88 -3.12 11.40 10.97
C PHE A 88 -3.21 10.25 9.98
N ALA A 89 -3.38 10.54 8.69
CA ALA A 89 -3.46 9.51 7.67
C ALA A 89 -2.20 8.63 7.63
N GLU A 90 -1.01 9.25 7.65
CA GLU A 90 0.27 8.55 7.61
C GLU A 90 0.46 7.63 8.82
N ARG A 91 0.17 8.13 10.04
CA ARG A 91 0.27 7.30 11.25
C ARG A 91 -0.61 6.05 11.20
N HIS A 92 -1.83 6.17 10.68
CA HIS A 92 -2.74 5.04 10.57
C HIS A 92 -2.33 4.08 9.44
N ARG A 93 -1.84 4.61 8.31
CA ARG A 93 -1.33 3.81 7.20
C ARG A 93 -0.11 2.98 7.63
N ALA A 94 0.88 3.63 8.23
CA ALA A 94 2.06 2.94 8.78
C ALA A 94 1.67 1.85 9.79
N ALA A 95 0.67 2.12 10.64
CA ALA A 95 0.20 1.14 11.61
C ALA A 95 -0.57 -0.04 10.98
N ALA A 96 -1.21 0.17 9.82
CA ALA A 96 -1.88 -0.86 9.04
C ALA A 96 -0.89 -1.75 8.25
N GLU A 97 0.28 -1.20 7.94
CA GLU A 97 1.36 -1.84 7.18
C GLU A 97 2.47 -2.42 8.09
N ASP A 98 2.29 -2.39 9.42
CA ASP A 98 3.31 -2.82 10.39
C ASP A 98 3.45 -4.35 10.45
N ILE A 99 4.29 -4.87 9.55
CA ILE A 99 4.65 -6.28 9.35
C ILE A 99 5.08 -6.97 10.66
N ALA A 100 5.70 -6.23 11.60
CA ALA A 100 6.21 -6.82 12.84
C ALA A 100 5.09 -7.37 13.75
N ALA A 101 3.86 -6.87 13.61
CA ALA A 101 2.72 -7.40 14.34
C ALA A 101 2.21 -8.73 13.76
N ASP A 102 2.40 -8.95 12.46
CA ASP A 102 1.92 -10.14 11.73
C ASP A 102 2.91 -11.32 11.81
N LEU A 103 4.13 -11.10 12.33
CA LEU A 103 5.14 -12.13 12.62
C LEU A 103 4.89 -12.82 13.98
N THR A 104 3.75 -13.49 14.16
CA THR A 104 3.45 -14.20 15.41
C THR A 104 4.36 -15.43 15.61
N PRO A 105 4.60 -15.89 16.87
CA PRO A 105 5.35 -17.11 17.13
C PRO A 105 4.76 -18.34 16.42
N GLU A 106 3.44 -18.42 16.31
CA GLU A 106 2.74 -19.50 15.59
C GLU A 106 2.99 -19.42 14.09
N PHE A 107 2.97 -18.21 13.51
CA PHE A 107 3.30 -18.00 12.11
C PHE A 107 4.74 -18.41 11.82
N LEU A 108 5.69 -17.92 12.62
CA LEU A 108 7.11 -18.29 12.50
C LEU A 108 7.31 -19.80 12.64
N ALA A 109 6.64 -20.46 13.58
CA ALA A 109 6.71 -21.90 13.76
C ALA A 109 6.12 -22.70 12.58
N SER A 110 5.25 -22.11 11.78
CA SER A 110 4.66 -22.72 10.59
C SER A 110 5.54 -22.68 9.35
N LEU A 111 6.62 -21.88 9.37
CA LEU A 111 7.55 -21.73 8.26
C LEU A 111 8.64 -22.81 8.27
N PRO A 112 9.21 -23.15 7.11
CA PRO A 112 10.39 -24.00 7.05
C PRO A 112 11.53 -23.45 7.92
N PRO A 113 12.32 -24.30 8.62
CA PRO A 113 13.31 -23.84 9.59
C PRO A 113 14.31 -22.82 9.05
N ALA A 114 14.76 -22.99 7.81
CA ALA A 114 15.71 -22.07 7.16
C ALA A 114 15.09 -20.69 6.89
N VAL A 115 13.82 -20.65 6.49
CA VAL A 115 13.06 -19.42 6.24
C VAL A 115 12.81 -18.68 7.56
N ARG A 116 12.33 -19.40 8.59
CA ARG A 116 12.13 -18.84 9.93
C ARG A 116 13.42 -18.22 10.48
N GLN A 117 14.52 -18.96 10.43
CA GLN A 117 15.80 -18.50 10.96
C GLN A 117 16.28 -17.22 10.26
N ALA A 118 16.13 -17.13 8.93
CA ALA A 118 16.51 -15.93 8.19
C ALA A 118 15.68 -14.70 8.59
N ILE A 119 14.37 -14.89 8.85
CA ILE A 119 13.47 -13.82 9.32
C ILE A 119 13.85 -13.38 10.74
N GLU A 120 14.07 -14.31 11.66
CA GLU A 120 14.47 -14.02 13.04
C GLU A 120 15.82 -13.28 13.11
N GLN A 121 16.72 -13.55 12.16
CA GLN A 121 18.02 -12.90 12.04
C GLN A 121 17.98 -11.59 11.25
N GLY A 122 16.86 -11.27 10.59
CA GLY A 122 16.74 -10.12 9.69
C GLY A 122 17.65 -10.21 8.46
N ASP A 123 18.03 -11.41 8.04
CA ASP A 123 18.95 -11.64 6.92
C ASP A 123 18.18 -11.91 5.63
N GLY A 124 17.97 -10.84 4.85
CA GLY A 124 17.25 -10.92 3.57
C GLY A 124 17.93 -11.80 2.51
N ALA A 125 19.26 -11.90 2.52
CA ALA A 125 19.98 -12.74 1.57
C ALA A 125 19.84 -14.23 1.92
N ALA A 126 19.94 -14.56 3.21
CA ALA A 126 19.65 -15.90 3.71
C ALA A 126 18.18 -16.27 3.50
N LEU A 127 17.25 -15.32 3.62
CA LEU A 127 15.83 -15.53 3.39
C LEU A 127 15.55 -15.91 1.93
N GLN A 128 16.12 -15.16 0.98
CA GLN A 128 15.95 -15.46 -0.44
C GLN A 128 16.57 -16.81 -0.80
N PHE A 129 17.76 -17.11 -0.29
CA PHE A 129 18.42 -18.40 -0.50
C PHE A 129 17.58 -19.55 0.07
N ALA A 130 17.02 -19.39 1.28
CA ALA A 130 16.17 -20.37 1.91
C ALA A 130 14.89 -20.63 1.11
N ILE A 131 14.23 -19.59 0.60
CA ILE A 131 13.04 -19.71 -0.27
C ILE A 131 13.38 -20.43 -1.58
N ASN A 132 14.47 -20.05 -2.25
CA ASN A 132 14.89 -20.64 -3.52
C ASN A 132 15.33 -22.11 -3.40
N GLY A 133 15.74 -22.54 -2.20
CA GLY A 133 16.11 -23.92 -1.92
C GLY A 133 14.94 -24.86 -1.66
N LEU A 134 13.70 -24.35 -1.57
CA LEU A 134 12.51 -25.16 -1.31
C LEU A 134 12.01 -25.87 -2.58
N PRO A 135 11.30 -27.02 -2.43
CA PRO A 135 10.55 -27.61 -3.54
C PRO A 135 9.52 -26.62 -4.11
N PRO A 136 9.25 -26.59 -5.43
CA PRO A 136 8.41 -25.55 -6.06
C PRO A 136 7.02 -25.36 -5.43
N ALA A 137 6.36 -26.45 -5.03
CA ALA A 137 5.03 -26.39 -4.40
C ALA A 137 5.08 -25.78 -2.98
N GLU A 138 6.14 -26.03 -2.23
CA GLU A 138 6.35 -25.48 -0.88
C GLU A 138 6.86 -24.04 -0.95
N GLN A 139 7.74 -23.76 -1.92
CA GLN A 139 8.23 -22.43 -2.23
C GLN A 139 7.08 -21.46 -2.50
N GLN A 140 6.13 -21.82 -3.36
CA GLN A 140 4.97 -20.96 -3.66
C GLN A 140 4.13 -20.70 -2.41
N GLN A 141 3.85 -21.74 -1.61
CA GLN A 141 3.08 -21.58 -0.38
C GLN A 141 3.77 -20.67 0.64
N VAL A 142 5.10 -20.74 0.75
CA VAL A 142 5.88 -19.85 1.62
C VAL A 142 5.84 -18.41 1.09
N ILE A 143 6.02 -18.21 -0.22
CA ILE A 143 5.94 -16.88 -0.84
C ILE A 143 4.57 -16.24 -0.58
N ASP A 144 3.48 -16.95 -0.87
CA ASP A 144 2.12 -16.44 -0.69
C ASP A 144 1.86 -16.02 0.78
N ARG A 145 2.36 -16.80 1.74
CA ARG A 145 2.22 -16.51 3.17
C ARG A 145 3.03 -15.30 3.61
N LEU A 146 4.30 -15.22 3.19
CA LEU A 146 5.17 -14.09 3.52
C LEU A 146 4.68 -12.79 2.85
N ALA A 147 4.11 -12.89 1.64
CA ALA A 147 3.49 -11.78 0.93
C ALA A 147 2.18 -11.31 1.58
N ALA A 148 1.35 -12.24 2.08
CA ALA A 148 0.09 -11.90 2.75
C ALA A 148 0.30 -10.99 3.98
N ILE A 149 1.44 -11.15 4.67
CA ILE A 149 1.83 -10.33 5.81
C ILE A 149 2.77 -9.17 5.45
N GLY A 150 3.05 -8.98 4.15
CA GLY A 150 3.91 -7.90 3.64
C GLY A 150 5.42 -8.06 3.94
N LEU A 151 5.87 -9.20 4.46
CA LEU A 151 7.27 -9.42 4.83
C LEU A 151 8.19 -9.49 3.62
N ILE A 152 7.69 -10.11 2.56
CA ILE A 152 8.26 -9.95 1.24
C ILE A 152 7.21 -9.21 0.43
N SER A 153 7.63 -8.16 -0.28
CA SER A 153 6.94 -7.88 -1.52
C SER A 153 7.17 -9.11 -2.39
N ILE A 154 6.10 -9.63 -2.98
CA ILE A 154 6.24 -10.24 -4.30
C ILE A 154 6.75 -9.06 -5.12
N ALA A 155 8.06 -8.82 -5.11
CA ALA A 155 8.65 -7.78 -5.94
C ALA A 155 8.14 -8.12 -7.33
N GLU A 156 7.48 -7.12 -7.89
CA GLU A 156 6.59 -7.14 -9.03
C GLU A 156 7.05 -8.21 -10.01
N SER A 157 6.26 -9.28 -10.13
CA SER A 157 6.59 -10.36 -11.06
C SER A 157 6.88 -9.75 -12.45
N GLU A 158 7.63 -10.44 -13.31
CA GLU A 158 7.75 -10.01 -14.72
C GLU A 158 6.36 -9.73 -15.32
N GLU A 159 5.31 -10.41 -14.83
CA GLU A 159 3.91 -10.13 -15.11
C GLU A 159 3.42 -8.78 -14.56
N ASP A 160 3.67 -8.41 -13.30
CA ASP A 160 3.26 -7.12 -12.71
C ASP A 160 3.99 -5.94 -13.34
N ALA A 161 5.30 -6.06 -13.59
CA ALA A 161 6.05 -5.04 -14.33
C ALA A 161 5.55 -4.94 -15.77
N SER A 162 5.24 -6.07 -16.42
CA SER A 162 4.62 -6.07 -17.75
C SER A 162 3.22 -5.45 -17.73
N HIS A 163 2.41 -5.70 -16.70
CA HIS A 163 1.08 -5.12 -16.54
C HIS A 163 1.14 -3.61 -16.29
N ALA A 164 2.06 -3.15 -15.45
CA ALA A 164 2.31 -1.72 -15.24
C ALA A 164 2.75 -1.05 -16.55
N VAL A 165 3.70 -1.65 -17.28
CA VAL A 165 4.14 -1.15 -18.59
C VAL A 165 2.96 -1.09 -19.58
N GLN A 166 2.12 -2.13 -19.65
CA GLN A 166 0.93 -2.14 -20.51
C GLN A 166 -0.07 -1.03 -20.15
N GLN A 167 -0.29 -0.77 -18.86
CA GLN A 167 -1.19 0.28 -18.39
C GLN A 167 -0.70 1.67 -18.84
N PHE A 168 0.62 1.89 -18.89
CA PHE A 168 1.22 3.14 -19.32
C PHE A 168 1.46 3.23 -20.83
N GLU A 169 1.23 2.18 -21.61
CA GLU A 169 1.60 2.11 -23.03
C GLU A 169 1.16 3.35 -23.85
N PRO A 170 -0.06 3.92 -23.70
CA PRO A 170 -0.43 5.15 -24.41
C PRO A 170 0.50 6.34 -24.10
N LEU A 171 0.88 6.50 -22.83
CA LEU A 171 1.82 7.55 -22.40
C LEU A 171 3.23 7.26 -22.92
N LEU A 172 3.67 5.99 -22.94
CA LEU A 172 4.99 5.62 -23.44
C LEU A 172 5.13 5.91 -24.95
N GLN A 173 4.07 5.66 -25.72
CA GLN A 173 4.00 6.02 -27.13
C GLN A 173 4.09 7.54 -27.35
N ALA A 174 3.37 8.34 -26.55
CA ALA A 174 3.45 9.80 -26.60
C ALA A 174 4.86 10.31 -26.25
N ILE A 175 5.49 9.77 -25.21
CA ILE A 175 6.89 10.07 -24.86
C ILE A 175 7.83 9.75 -26.03
N ALA A 176 7.66 8.59 -26.67
CA ALA A 176 8.46 8.18 -27.81
C ALA A 176 8.23 9.08 -29.03
N ALA A 177 6.99 9.52 -29.30
CA ALA A 177 6.67 10.46 -30.37
C ALA A 177 7.41 11.80 -30.17
N VAL A 178 7.37 12.37 -28.95
CA VAL A 178 8.13 13.58 -28.59
C VAL A 178 9.63 13.35 -28.78
N ALA A 179 10.15 12.19 -28.37
CA ALA A 179 11.56 11.85 -28.57
C ALA A 179 11.99 11.72 -30.04
N ARG A 180 11.04 11.47 -30.96
CA ARG A 180 11.25 11.45 -32.42
C ARG A 180 11.05 12.83 -33.08
N GLY A 181 10.62 13.83 -32.32
CA GLY A 181 10.44 15.22 -32.77
C GLY A 181 8.99 15.65 -32.97
N ASP A 182 8.01 14.81 -32.62
CA ASP A 182 6.60 15.23 -32.60
C ASP A 182 6.26 15.92 -31.27
N GLU A 183 6.36 17.25 -31.28
CA GLU A 183 6.17 18.08 -30.09
C GLU A 183 4.69 18.35 -29.75
N SER A 184 3.73 17.78 -30.52
CA SER A 184 2.30 18.10 -30.39
C SER A 184 1.70 17.77 -29.02
N GLU A 185 2.12 16.66 -28.41
CA GLU A 185 1.61 16.19 -27.10
C GLU A 185 2.54 16.51 -25.92
N ARG A 186 3.67 17.20 -26.14
CA ARG A 186 4.70 17.38 -25.11
C ARG A 186 4.19 18.01 -23.83
N ALA A 187 3.37 19.06 -23.92
CA ALA A 187 2.86 19.76 -22.75
C ALA A 187 1.97 18.85 -21.88
N ASP A 188 1.20 17.95 -22.49
CA ASP A 188 0.34 17.02 -21.80
C ASP A 188 1.14 15.87 -21.18
N VAL A 189 2.15 15.38 -21.90
CA VAL A 189 3.10 14.38 -21.39
C VAL A 189 3.88 14.92 -20.18
N GLU A 190 4.37 16.16 -20.24
CA GLU A 190 5.06 16.79 -19.11
C GLU A 190 4.15 16.89 -17.88
N ARG A 191 2.88 17.25 -18.06
CA ARG A 191 1.91 17.30 -16.96
C ARG A 191 1.64 15.92 -16.35
N ALA A 192 1.50 14.90 -17.20
CA ALA A 192 1.32 13.52 -16.74
C ALA A 192 2.53 13.02 -15.93
N LEU A 193 3.75 13.32 -16.38
CA LEU A 193 4.98 12.98 -15.67
C LEU A 193 5.09 13.68 -14.31
N ASP A 194 4.62 14.92 -14.20
CA ASP A 194 4.59 15.67 -12.93
C ASP A 194 3.64 15.02 -11.93
N ASP A 195 2.46 14.58 -12.37
CA ASP A 195 1.49 13.89 -11.51
C ASP A 195 1.97 12.49 -11.11
N LEU A 196 2.68 11.78 -11.99
CA LEU A 196 3.31 10.51 -11.67
C LEU A 196 4.42 10.69 -10.63
N GLU A 197 5.27 11.71 -10.75
CA GLU A 197 6.31 11.99 -9.76
C GLU A 197 5.74 12.30 -8.37
N ARG A 198 4.61 13.01 -8.29
CA ARG A 198 3.88 13.23 -7.04
C ARG A 198 3.32 11.95 -6.43
N LYS A 199 3.03 10.95 -7.26
CA LYS A 199 2.55 9.62 -6.86
C LYS A 199 3.69 8.63 -6.57
N GLY A 200 4.95 9.07 -6.66
CA GLY A 200 6.13 8.28 -6.27
C GLY A 200 6.99 7.77 -7.43
N TRP A 201 6.49 7.83 -8.67
CA TRP A 201 7.19 7.33 -9.87
C TRP A 201 8.44 8.16 -10.20
N ARG A 202 9.56 7.53 -10.54
CA ARG A 202 10.86 8.22 -10.77
C ARG A 202 11.32 8.26 -12.22
N ILE A 203 10.40 8.09 -13.18
CA ILE A 203 10.70 8.09 -14.62
C ILE A 203 10.93 9.47 -15.26
N ARG A 204 10.47 10.57 -14.65
CA ARG A 204 10.49 11.93 -15.25
C ARG A 204 11.88 12.39 -15.68
N LYS A 205 12.89 12.14 -14.84
CA LYS A 205 14.29 12.50 -15.13
C LYS A 205 14.82 11.74 -16.35
N ALA A 206 14.56 10.43 -16.41
CA ALA A 206 14.99 9.58 -17.52
C ALA A 206 14.33 10.02 -18.83
N VAL A 207 13.02 10.33 -18.82
CA VAL A 207 12.31 10.82 -20.00
C VAL A 207 12.91 12.12 -20.55
N ARG A 208 13.24 13.09 -19.68
CA ARG A 208 13.92 14.32 -20.12
C ARG A 208 15.28 14.05 -20.76
N GLN A 209 16.04 13.12 -20.21
CA GLN A 209 17.34 12.72 -20.77
C GLN A 209 17.16 12.03 -22.13
N ILE A 210 16.11 11.22 -22.29
CA ILE A 210 15.72 10.62 -23.57
C ILE A 210 15.37 11.70 -24.61
N TRP A 211 14.60 12.72 -24.25
CA TRP A 211 14.33 13.86 -25.15
C TRP A 211 15.57 14.68 -25.49
N GLN A 212 16.61 14.64 -24.66
CA GLN A 212 17.92 15.24 -24.93
C GLN A 212 18.86 14.33 -25.74
N GLY A 213 18.43 13.12 -26.10
CA GLY A 213 19.19 12.18 -26.95
C GLY A 213 19.98 11.11 -26.20
N GLU A 214 19.88 11.01 -24.87
CA GLU A 214 20.51 9.89 -24.14
C GLU A 214 19.77 8.58 -24.47
N ARG A 215 20.54 7.51 -24.70
CA ARG A 215 20.03 6.18 -25.07
C ARG A 215 20.69 5.04 -24.29
N ARG A 216 21.68 5.34 -23.45
CA ARG A 216 22.39 4.33 -22.65
C ARG A 216 21.50 3.86 -21.51
N ARG A 217 20.94 2.65 -21.65
CA ARG A 217 20.07 2.00 -20.64
C ARG A 217 20.61 2.13 -19.22
N GLN A 218 21.85 1.72 -18.98
CA GLN A 218 22.49 1.79 -17.65
C GLN A 218 22.50 3.19 -17.01
N ARG A 219 22.56 4.27 -17.81
CA ARG A 219 22.52 5.64 -17.28
C ARG A 219 21.10 6.10 -16.98
N LEU A 220 20.15 5.70 -17.82
CA LEU A 220 18.75 6.09 -17.71
C LEU A 220 18.02 5.36 -16.59
N THR A 221 18.45 4.13 -16.26
CA THR A 221 17.83 3.30 -15.21
C THR A 221 18.59 3.35 -13.88
N TYR A 222 19.68 4.12 -13.79
CA TYR A 222 20.50 4.17 -12.59
C TYR A 222 19.70 4.75 -11.39
N GLY A 223 19.51 3.92 -10.36
CA GLY A 223 18.81 4.29 -9.13
C GLY A 223 17.28 4.29 -9.25
N LEU A 224 16.72 3.70 -10.31
CA LEU A 224 15.30 3.40 -10.43
C LEU A 224 15.00 2.03 -9.80
N ASP A 225 13.76 1.84 -9.35
CA ASP A 225 13.24 0.52 -9.00
C ASP A 225 12.96 -0.34 -10.25
N GLU A 226 12.48 -1.56 -10.05
CA GLU A 226 12.30 -2.55 -11.12
C GLU A 226 11.23 -2.14 -12.14
N VAL A 227 10.09 -1.61 -11.68
CA VAL A 227 9.00 -1.18 -12.56
C VAL A 227 9.33 0.12 -13.28
N ASP A 228 9.91 1.11 -12.60
CA ASP A 228 10.40 2.33 -13.27
C ASP A 228 11.48 1.98 -14.32
N THR A 229 12.34 1.01 -14.01
CA THR A 229 13.34 0.47 -14.94
C THR A 229 12.69 -0.19 -16.15
N ALA A 230 11.66 -1.02 -15.95
CA ALA A 230 10.92 -1.68 -17.03
C ALA A 230 10.25 -0.66 -17.96
N ILE A 231 9.64 0.38 -17.40
CA ILE A 231 9.03 1.48 -18.15
C ILE A 231 10.05 2.23 -19.00
N VAL A 232 11.20 2.59 -18.42
CA VAL A 232 12.27 3.29 -19.16
C VAL A 232 12.84 2.41 -20.28
N ASN A 233 13.05 1.12 -20.02
CA ASN A 233 13.49 0.18 -21.05
C ASN A 233 12.47 0.05 -22.18
N ARG A 234 11.17 -0.01 -21.86
CA ARG A 234 10.10 -0.04 -22.86
C ARG A 234 10.13 1.20 -23.75
N ILE A 235 10.31 2.40 -23.20
CA ILE A 235 10.43 3.63 -23.99
C ILE A 235 11.61 3.54 -24.95
N LEU A 236 12.75 3.01 -24.50
CA LEU A 236 13.92 2.84 -25.37
C LEU A 236 13.68 1.81 -26.47
N ASP A 237 12.95 0.73 -26.19
CA ASP A 237 12.58 -0.28 -27.17
C ASP A 237 11.63 0.29 -28.23
N LEU A 238 10.75 1.23 -27.87
CA LEU A 238 9.94 1.96 -28.84
C LEU A 238 10.79 2.88 -29.74
N LEU A 239 11.99 3.29 -29.31
CA LEU A 239 12.88 4.18 -30.06
C LEU A 239 13.95 3.44 -30.88
N ALA A 240 14.06 2.12 -30.72
CA ALA A 240 14.95 1.26 -31.49
C ALA A 240 14.40 1.01 -32.90
#